data_AF-A0A2V8DNG7-F1
#
_entry.id   AF-A0A2V8DNG7-F1
#
_cell.length_a   1.000
_cell.length_b   1.000
_cell.length_c   1.000
_cell.angle_alpha   90.00
_cell.angle_beta   90.00
_cell.angle_gamma   90.00
#
_symmetry.space_group_name_H-M   'P 1'
#
loop_
_entity.id
_entity.type
_entity.pdbx_description
1 polymer ?
#
loop_
_entity_poly.entity_id
_entity_poly.type
_entity_poly.pdbx_seq_one_letter_code
_entity_poly.pdbx_strand_id
1 'polypeptide(L)'
;MGFPTIPGVPLPDGVLTPLYEYDFGTRFKYNDLSGVMTIQPPPVRQILPTVAPKVDADGNEMAGIASVLHQVPLGTYTGWNTVASGFYKGHIRTNTGAYIPFAKTKTARLASGDPRPSLEERYGTHETYVAQVRAAAERLVRGRYLLKDDADRLIAQAEASKVLK
;
A
#
# COMPACT_ATOMS: atom_id res chain seq x y z
N MET A 1 1.57 -4.75 -12.44
CA MET A 1 1.83 -4.69 -10.98
C MET A 1 2.05 -6.08 -10.38
N GLY A 2 1.26 -7.10 -10.74
CA GLY A 2 1.37 -8.45 -10.15
C GLY A 2 0.54 -8.62 -8.87
N PHE A 3 -0.49 -7.79 -8.70
CA PHE A 3 -1.34 -7.81 -7.51
C PHE A 3 -2.16 -9.11 -7.44
N PRO A 4 -2.23 -9.79 -6.29
CA PRO A 4 -2.95 -11.04 -6.16
C PRO A 4 -4.46 -10.83 -6.27
N THR A 5 -5.16 -11.78 -6.88
CA THR A 5 -6.63 -11.79 -6.89
C THR A 5 -7.15 -12.17 -5.51
N ILE A 6 -7.51 -11.17 -4.70
CA ILE A 6 -8.08 -11.37 -3.36
C ILE A 6 -9.62 -11.29 -3.47
N PRO A 7 -10.37 -12.32 -3.05
CA PRO A 7 -11.83 -12.31 -3.12
C PRO A 7 -12.47 -11.11 -2.43
N GLY A 8 -13.37 -10.41 -3.13
CA GLY A 8 -14.06 -9.22 -2.61
C GLY A 8 -13.23 -7.94 -2.63
N VAL A 9 -11.98 -7.98 -3.09
CA VAL A 9 -11.12 -6.80 -3.25
C VAL A 9 -11.03 -6.44 -4.73
N PRO A 10 -11.26 -5.16 -5.10
CA PRO A 10 -11.08 -4.73 -6.49
C PRO A 10 -9.62 -4.81 -6.90
N LEU A 11 -9.36 -5.16 -8.16
CA LEU A 11 -8.00 -5.12 -8.70
C LEU A 11 -7.53 -3.66 -8.87
N PRO A 12 -6.21 -3.42 -8.84
CA PRO A 12 -5.64 -2.10 -9.15
C PRO A 12 -5.89 -1.66 -10.61
N ASP A 13 -6.40 -2.56 -11.45
CA ASP A 13 -6.76 -2.29 -12.84
C ASP A 13 -8.02 -1.39 -12.86
N GLY A 14 -7.87 -0.18 -13.42
CA GLY A 14 -8.96 0.81 -13.48
C GLY A 14 -9.01 1.80 -12.30
N VAL A 15 -8.11 1.68 -11.31
CA VAL A 15 -7.98 2.64 -10.19
C VAL A 15 -6.71 3.51 -10.27
N LEU A 16 -5.93 3.40 -11.36
CA LEU A 16 -4.83 4.34 -11.62
C LEU A 16 -5.39 5.72 -11.99
N THR A 17 -4.89 6.75 -11.30
CA THR A 17 -5.17 8.14 -11.68
C THR A 17 -4.33 8.46 -12.93
N PRO A 18 -4.94 8.77 -14.08
CA PRO A 18 -4.19 9.09 -15.29
C PRO A 18 -3.39 10.37 -15.11
N LEU A 19 -2.16 10.37 -15.61
CA LEU A 19 -1.35 11.58 -15.71
C LEU A 19 -1.59 12.24 -17.08
N TYR A 20 -2.28 13.37 -17.07
CA TYR A 20 -2.57 14.13 -18.30
C TYR A 20 -1.44 15.12 -18.61
N GLU A 21 -1.02 15.15 -19.86
CA GLU A 21 -0.27 16.28 -20.40
C GLU A 21 -1.25 17.32 -20.94
N TYR A 22 -1.18 18.53 -20.39
CA TYR A 22 -2.06 19.65 -20.75
C TYR A 22 -1.36 20.66 -21.67
N ASP A 23 -2.12 21.25 -22.59
CA ASP A 23 -1.70 22.41 -23.35
C ASP A 23 -2.07 23.72 -22.64
N PHE A 24 -1.09 24.41 -22.06
CA PHE A 24 -1.27 25.72 -21.44
C PHE A 24 -0.89 26.88 -22.36
N GLY A 25 -0.53 26.60 -23.62
CA GLY A 25 -0.06 27.56 -24.60
C GLY A 25 1.46 27.78 -24.59
N THR A 26 1.96 28.40 -25.66
CA THR A 26 3.40 28.52 -25.96
C THR A 26 4.16 29.48 -25.04
N ARG A 27 3.45 30.31 -24.26
CA ARG A 27 4.04 31.24 -23.29
C ARG A 27 4.27 30.61 -21.91
N PHE A 28 3.79 29.38 -21.70
CA PHE A 28 4.08 28.62 -20.50
C PHE A 28 5.34 27.77 -20.70
N LYS A 29 6.25 27.81 -19.72
CA LYS A 29 7.50 27.05 -19.73
C LYS A 29 7.36 25.85 -18.80
N TYR A 30 7.16 24.68 -19.40
CA TYR A 30 6.85 23.44 -18.67
C TYR A 30 7.99 22.94 -17.79
N ASN A 31 9.25 23.11 -18.22
CA ASN A 31 10.42 22.54 -17.54
C ASN A 31 10.65 23.13 -16.14
N ASP A 32 10.26 24.39 -15.93
CA ASP A 32 10.44 25.10 -14.66
C ASP A 32 9.13 25.67 -14.10
N LEU A 33 8.00 25.31 -14.72
CA LEU A 33 6.65 25.76 -14.35
C LEU A 33 6.49 27.30 -14.34
N SER A 34 7.23 28.02 -15.19
CA SER A 34 7.20 29.49 -15.25
C SER A 34 6.49 30.04 -16.50
N GLY A 35 6.46 31.37 -16.65
CA GLY A 35 5.81 32.04 -17.78
C GLY A 35 4.32 32.31 -17.55
N VAL A 36 3.53 32.29 -18.63
CA VAL A 36 2.10 32.64 -18.59
C VAL A 36 1.28 31.56 -19.29
N MET A 37 0.32 30.98 -18.56
CA MET A 37 -0.69 30.10 -19.14
C MET A 37 -1.69 30.92 -19.95
N THR A 38 -1.80 30.68 -21.25
CA THR A 38 -2.66 31.44 -22.17
C THR A 38 -3.88 30.68 -22.67
N ILE A 39 -3.94 29.36 -22.44
CA ILE A 39 -5.08 28.52 -22.84
C ILE A 39 -5.78 28.01 -21.57
N GLN A 40 -7.05 28.38 -21.41
CA GLN A 40 -7.90 27.99 -20.27
C GLN A 40 -9.36 27.78 -20.74
N PRO A 41 -9.99 26.61 -20.46
CA PRO A 41 -9.39 25.42 -19.85
C PRO A 41 -8.37 24.77 -20.80
N PRO A 42 -7.26 24.21 -20.28
CA PRO A 42 -6.25 23.62 -21.14
C PRO A 42 -6.79 22.31 -21.73
N PRO A 43 -6.67 22.10 -23.06
CA PRO A 43 -6.98 20.79 -23.63
C PRO A 43 -5.93 19.77 -23.18
N VAL A 44 -6.38 18.51 -23.05
CA VAL A 44 -5.49 17.37 -22.83
C VAL A 44 -4.83 17.03 -24.16
N ARG A 45 -3.49 17.06 -24.22
CA ARG A 45 -2.72 16.62 -25.38
C ARG A 45 -2.66 15.10 -25.46
N GLN A 46 -2.38 14.46 -24.32
CA GLN A 46 -2.28 13.02 -24.20
C GLN A 46 -2.39 12.56 -22.75
N ILE A 47 -2.61 11.26 -22.57
CA ILE A 47 -2.46 10.56 -21.30
C ILE A 47 -1.07 9.93 -21.30
N LEU A 48 -0.22 10.32 -20.35
CA LEU A 48 1.13 9.78 -20.24
C LEU A 48 1.08 8.34 -19.69
N PRO A 49 1.93 7.43 -20.20
CA PRO A 49 2.06 6.10 -19.63
C PRO A 49 2.37 6.16 -18.14
N THR A 50 1.51 5.55 -17.33
CA THR A 50 1.68 5.52 -15.88
C THR A 50 2.29 4.19 -15.48
N VAL A 51 3.37 4.23 -14.70
CA VAL A 51 4.00 3.04 -14.12
C VAL A 51 3.65 2.97 -12.64
N ALA A 52 3.52 1.74 -12.13
CA ALA A 52 3.30 1.49 -10.73
C ALA A 52 4.33 0.48 -10.19
N PRO A 53 4.73 0.57 -8.90
CA PRO A 53 5.63 -0.40 -8.30
C PRO A 53 5.13 -1.83 -8.47
N LYS A 54 6.06 -2.79 -8.56
CA LYS A 54 5.71 -4.21 -8.43
C LYS A 54 5.38 -4.52 -6.98
N VAL A 55 4.47 -5.46 -6.78
CA VAL A 55 4.11 -5.98 -5.47
C VAL A 55 4.57 -7.42 -5.29
N ASP A 56 4.68 -7.86 -4.04
CA ASP A 56 4.93 -9.25 -3.67
C ASP A 56 3.65 -10.10 -3.77
N ALA A 57 3.75 -11.38 -3.35
CA ALA A 57 2.61 -12.31 -3.36
C ALA A 57 1.48 -11.89 -2.40
N ASP A 58 1.77 -10.99 -1.46
CA ASP A 58 0.79 -10.44 -0.52
C ASP A 58 0.16 -9.15 -1.04
N GLY A 59 0.61 -8.64 -2.19
CA GLY A 59 0.12 -7.40 -2.76
C GLY A 59 0.75 -6.15 -2.15
N ASN A 60 1.84 -6.28 -1.39
CA ASN A 60 2.57 -5.17 -0.79
C ASN A 60 3.72 -4.71 -1.71
N GLU A 61 3.97 -3.40 -1.83
CA GLU A 61 4.99 -2.85 -2.73
C GLU A 61 6.42 -3.26 -2.36
N MET A 62 7.20 -3.77 -3.32
CA MET A 62 8.56 -4.25 -3.07
C MET A 62 9.65 -3.16 -3.12
N ALA A 63 9.28 -1.91 -3.41
CA ALA A 63 10.23 -0.82 -3.63
C ALA A 63 10.36 0.07 -2.39
N GLY A 64 11.53 0.72 -2.25
CA GLY A 64 11.80 1.66 -1.17
C GLY A 64 12.23 1.00 0.14
N ILE A 65 12.16 1.76 1.24
CA ILE A 65 12.49 1.29 2.58
C ILE A 65 11.20 0.90 3.28
N ALA A 66 10.98 -0.40 3.45
CA ALA A 66 9.78 -0.93 4.08
C ALA A 66 9.74 -0.57 5.58
N SER A 67 8.60 -0.07 6.06
CA SER A 67 8.37 0.12 7.50
C SER A 67 8.37 -1.22 8.25
N VAL A 68 8.41 -1.20 9.59
CA VAL A 68 8.29 -2.43 10.39
C VAL A 68 6.99 -3.17 10.07
N LEU A 69 5.88 -2.43 9.92
CA LEU A 69 4.57 -2.99 9.58
C LEU A 69 4.55 -3.61 8.19
N HIS A 70 5.27 -3.03 7.22
CA HIS A 70 5.37 -3.61 5.88
C HIS A 70 6.26 -4.87 5.89
N GLN A 71 7.36 -4.86 6.65
CA GLN A 71 8.26 -6.01 6.77
C GLN A 71 7.65 -7.19 7.57
N VAL A 72 6.68 -6.92 8.43
CA VAL A 72 5.94 -7.91 9.22
C VAL A 72 4.43 -7.65 9.07
N PRO A 73 3.87 -7.90 7.87
CA PRO A 73 2.54 -7.44 7.50
C PRO A 73 1.43 -8.22 8.20
N LEU A 74 0.37 -7.50 8.60
CA LEU A 74 -0.88 -8.11 9.07
C LEU A 74 -1.94 -8.16 7.96
N GLY A 75 -1.61 -7.64 6.78
CA GLY A 75 -2.48 -7.56 5.61
C GLY A 75 -1.74 -6.96 4.42
N THR A 76 -2.50 -6.71 3.36
CA THR A 76 -2.04 -5.88 2.25
C THR A 76 -2.27 -4.42 2.57
N TYR A 77 -1.26 -3.59 2.35
CA TYR A 77 -1.32 -2.13 2.44
C TYR A 77 -1.23 -1.59 1.02
N THR A 78 -2.24 -0.84 0.60
CA THR A 78 -2.26 -0.23 -0.74
C THR A 78 -2.30 1.29 -0.63
N GLY A 79 -1.63 1.97 -1.55
CA GLY A 79 -1.73 3.44 -1.70
C GLY A 79 -3.06 3.94 -2.31
N TRP A 80 -4.00 3.04 -2.56
CA TRP A 80 -5.30 3.31 -3.19
C TRP A 80 -6.41 2.58 -2.46
N ASN A 81 -7.64 3.04 -2.62
CA ASN A 81 -8.84 2.42 -2.06
C ASN A 81 -10.04 2.72 -2.97
N THR A 82 -11.15 2.00 -2.79
CA THR A 82 -12.38 2.24 -3.55
C THR A 82 -13.51 2.75 -2.65
N VAL A 83 -14.49 3.38 -3.27
CA VAL A 83 -15.72 3.77 -2.58
C VAL A 83 -16.49 2.50 -2.22
N ALA A 84 -16.77 2.32 -0.93
CA ALA A 84 -17.41 1.11 -0.42
C ALA A 84 -18.90 0.97 -0.79
N SER A 85 -19.61 2.09 -0.98
CA SER A 85 -21.08 2.10 -1.16
C SER A 85 -21.58 3.37 -1.86
N GLY A 86 -22.85 3.36 -2.25
CA GLY A 86 -23.51 4.48 -2.91
C GLY A 86 -23.20 4.57 -4.41
N PHE A 87 -23.50 5.73 -4.99
CA PHE A 87 -23.42 5.96 -6.44
C PHE A 87 -22.03 5.67 -7.02
N TYR A 88 -20.97 6.01 -6.28
CA TYR A 88 -19.59 5.81 -6.72
C TYR A 88 -18.98 4.47 -6.30
N LYS A 89 -19.77 3.50 -5.80
CA LYS A 89 -19.25 2.21 -5.32
C LYS A 89 -18.30 1.58 -6.35
N GLY A 90 -17.11 1.19 -5.90
CA GLY A 90 -16.07 0.58 -6.74
C GLY A 90 -15.14 1.57 -7.45
N HIS A 91 -15.46 2.87 -7.50
CA HIS A 91 -14.56 3.88 -8.06
C HIS A 91 -13.41 4.19 -7.11
N ILE A 92 -12.28 4.64 -7.67
CA ILE A 92 -11.09 5.06 -6.91
C ILE A 92 -11.43 6.20 -5.93
N ARG A 93 -10.95 6.06 -4.70
CA ARG A 93 -10.83 7.15 -3.72
C ARG A 93 -9.37 7.60 -3.68
N THR A 94 -9.05 8.61 -4.47
CA THR A 94 -7.70 9.18 -4.56
C THR A 94 -7.19 9.61 -3.18
N ASN A 95 -5.90 9.38 -2.91
CA ASN A 95 -5.20 9.71 -1.66
C ASN A 95 -5.68 8.99 -0.39
N THR A 96 -6.49 7.93 -0.50
CA THR A 96 -6.87 7.09 0.62
C THR A 96 -6.25 5.71 0.43
N GLY A 97 -5.35 5.30 1.33
CA GLY A 97 -4.84 3.93 1.34
C GLY A 97 -5.89 2.91 1.80
N ALA A 98 -5.66 1.64 1.51
CA ALA A 98 -6.46 0.55 2.06
C ALA A 98 -5.61 -0.39 2.90
N TYR A 99 -6.27 -1.02 3.87
CA TYR A 99 -5.74 -2.14 4.64
C TYR A 99 -6.67 -3.33 4.42
N ILE A 100 -6.14 -4.37 3.79
CA ILE A 100 -6.86 -5.61 3.51
C ILE A 100 -6.27 -6.69 4.42
N PRO A 101 -6.91 -6.99 5.57
CA PRO A 101 -6.34 -7.90 6.56
C PRO A 101 -6.09 -9.29 5.98
N PHE A 102 -5.06 -9.97 6.47
CA PHE A 102 -4.93 -11.41 6.26
C PHE A 102 -5.99 -12.15 7.07
N ALA A 103 -6.39 -13.32 6.60
CA ALA A 103 -7.18 -14.24 7.40
C ALA A 103 -6.45 -14.56 8.71
N LYS A 104 -7.18 -14.64 9.83
CA LYS A 104 -6.57 -14.97 11.12
C LYS A 104 -6.08 -16.42 11.19
N THR A 105 -6.88 -17.34 10.65
CA THR A 105 -6.62 -18.79 10.70
C THR A 105 -6.59 -19.40 9.31
N LYS A 106 -5.96 -20.58 9.19
CA LYS A 106 -5.94 -21.36 7.94
C LYS A 106 -7.35 -21.69 7.47
N THR A 107 -8.23 -22.08 8.39
CA THR A 107 -9.63 -22.40 8.06
C THR A 107 -10.36 -21.19 7.48
N ALA A 108 -10.17 -19.99 8.06
CA ALA A 108 -10.78 -18.78 7.54
C ALA A 108 -10.25 -18.42 6.14
N ARG A 109 -8.94 -18.57 5.91
CA ARG A 109 -8.30 -18.34 4.60
C ARG A 109 -8.89 -19.25 3.53
N LEU A 110 -8.99 -20.54 3.82
CA LEU A 110 -9.53 -21.54 2.89
C LEU A 110 -11.02 -21.26 2.59
N ALA A 111 -11.80 -20.90 3.59
CA ALA A 111 -13.22 -20.57 3.43
C ALA A 111 -13.44 -19.32 2.58
N SER A 112 -12.57 -18.30 2.72
CA SER A 112 -12.66 -17.07 1.91
C SER A 112 -12.02 -17.20 0.53
N GLY A 113 -11.23 -18.25 0.29
CA GLY A 113 -10.46 -18.41 -0.94
C GLY A 113 -9.29 -17.42 -1.07
N ASP A 114 -8.80 -16.88 0.05
CA ASP A 114 -7.70 -15.92 0.03
C ASP A 114 -6.38 -16.62 -0.33
N PRO A 115 -5.67 -16.18 -1.39
CA PRO A 115 -4.41 -16.81 -1.80
C PRO A 115 -3.26 -16.54 -0.81
N ARG A 116 -3.38 -15.50 0.02
CA ARG A 116 -2.31 -15.07 0.94
C ARG A 116 -2.35 -15.92 2.21
N PRO A 117 -1.21 -16.41 2.73
CA PRO A 117 -1.15 -17.11 4.01
C PRO A 117 -1.84 -16.35 5.15
N SER A 118 -2.52 -17.10 6.03
CA SER A 118 -3.15 -16.54 7.23
C SER A 118 -2.11 -16.11 8.28
N LEU A 119 -2.51 -15.32 9.28
CA LEU A 119 -1.64 -14.96 10.40
C LEU A 119 -1.12 -16.20 11.13
N GLU A 120 -1.98 -17.19 11.34
CA GLU A 120 -1.63 -18.49 11.93
C GLU A 120 -0.56 -19.21 11.08
N GLU A 121 -0.73 -19.28 9.76
CA GLU A 121 0.25 -19.91 8.86
C GLU A 121 1.57 -19.13 8.78
N ARG A 122 1.55 -17.81 8.95
CA ARG A 122 2.74 -16.93 8.85
C ARG A 122 3.59 -16.94 10.10
N TYR A 123 2.94 -16.76 11.25
CA TYR A 123 3.63 -16.47 12.50
C TYR A 123 3.49 -17.62 13.49
N GLY A 124 2.46 -18.46 13.38
CA GLY A 124 2.19 -19.55 14.32
C GLY A 124 1.70 -19.05 15.68
N THR A 125 2.49 -18.24 16.37
CA THR A 125 2.19 -17.71 17.71
C THR A 125 2.39 -16.20 17.82
N HIS A 126 1.80 -15.62 18.86
CA HIS A 126 1.97 -14.20 19.19
C HIS A 126 3.46 -13.86 19.45
N GLU A 127 4.18 -14.73 20.16
CA GLU A 127 5.59 -14.53 20.51
C GLU A 127 6.47 -14.49 19.26
N THR A 128 6.18 -15.37 18.29
CA THR A 128 6.90 -15.39 17.01
C THR A 128 6.63 -14.12 16.20
N TYR A 129 5.38 -13.64 16.18
CA TYR A 129 5.04 -12.36 15.56
C TYR A 129 5.84 -11.21 16.19
N VAL A 130 5.85 -11.10 17.52
CA VAL A 130 6.60 -10.07 18.26
C VAL A 130 8.10 -10.17 18.00
N ALA A 131 8.66 -11.38 17.97
CA ALA A 131 10.07 -11.59 17.68
C ALA A 131 10.45 -11.10 16.27
N GLN A 132 9.59 -11.34 15.27
CA GLN A 132 9.80 -10.81 13.92
C GLN A 132 9.67 -9.29 13.86
N VAL A 133 8.72 -8.68 14.57
CA VAL A 133 8.61 -7.22 14.71
C VAL A 133 9.90 -6.64 15.29
N ARG A 134 10.42 -7.22 16.38
CA ARG A 134 11.69 -6.80 16.99
C ARG A 134 12.85 -6.88 16.00
N ALA A 135 13.01 -8.01 15.32
CA ALA A 135 14.08 -8.20 14.34
C ALA A 135 13.99 -7.18 13.18
N ALA A 136 12.78 -6.85 12.72
CA ALA A 136 12.57 -5.83 11.68
C ALA A 136 12.89 -4.41 12.17
N ALA A 137 12.44 -4.05 13.38
CA ALA A 137 12.72 -2.75 13.98
C ALA A 137 14.22 -2.54 14.21
N GLU A 138 14.91 -3.53 14.76
CA GLU A 138 16.36 -3.48 14.98
C GLU A 138 17.16 -3.37 13.67
N ARG A 139 16.70 -4.04 12.60
CA ARG A 139 17.30 -3.91 11.27
C ARG A 139 17.20 -2.49 10.74
N LEU A 140 16.06 -1.82 10.92
CA LEU A 140 15.89 -0.43 10.51
C LEU A 140 16.72 0.54 11.36
N VAL A 141 16.86 0.29 12.66
CA VAL A 141 17.76 1.08 13.53
C VAL A 141 19.21 0.96 13.08
N ARG A 142 19.69 -0.27 12.82
CA ARG A 142 21.04 -0.50 12.28
C ARG A 142 21.24 0.19 10.92
N GLY A 143 20.20 0.21 10.09
CA GLY A 143 20.19 0.93 8.82
C GLY A 143 20.07 2.45 8.92
N ARG A 144 19.91 3.01 10.13
CA ARG A 144 19.63 4.44 10.38
C ARG A 144 18.34 4.94 9.71
N TYR A 145 17.37 4.05 9.51
CA TYR A 145 16.05 4.36 8.96
C TYR A 145 14.97 4.52 10.03
N LEU A 146 15.28 4.16 11.29
CA LEU A 146 14.37 4.24 12.42
C LEU A 146 15.15 4.64 13.67
N LEU A 147 14.60 5.56 14.46
CA LEU A 147 15.18 5.91 15.76
C LEU A 147 14.98 4.77 16.75
N LYS A 148 15.90 4.61 17.70
CA LYS A 148 15.82 3.57 18.73
C LYS A 148 14.52 3.68 19.53
N ASP A 149 14.14 4.89 19.92
CA ASP A 149 12.92 5.14 20.70
C ASP A 149 11.66 4.76 19.90
N ASP A 150 11.65 4.97 18.58
CA ASP A 150 10.54 4.54 17.71
C ASP A 150 10.48 3.03 17.59
N ALA A 151 11.63 2.37 17.45
CA ALA A 151 11.71 0.92 17.43
C ALA A 151 11.15 0.30 18.72
N ASP A 152 11.53 0.84 19.87
CA ASP A 152 11.05 0.36 21.17
C ASP A 152 9.54 0.54 21.32
N ARG A 153 8.98 1.66 20.86
CA ARG A 153 7.53 1.88 20.83
C ARG A 153 6.81 0.88 19.95
N LEU A 154 7.32 0.60 18.75
CA LEU A 154 6.71 -0.38 17.83
C LEU A 154 6.73 -1.80 18.39
N ILE A 155 7.83 -2.18 19.06
CA ILE A 155 7.94 -3.47 19.73
C ILE A 155 6.93 -3.59 20.88
N ALA A 156 6.85 -2.58 21.74
CA ALA A 156 5.89 -2.58 22.86
C ALA A 156 4.43 -2.63 22.37
N GLN A 157 4.12 -1.95 21.27
CA GLN A 157 2.81 -2.04 20.62
C GLN A 157 2.50 -3.46 20.12
N ALA A 158 3.49 -4.16 19.55
CA ALA A 158 3.32 -5.53 19.11
C ALA A 158 3.09 -6.49 20.29
N GLU A 159 3.85 -6.35 21.38
CA GLU A 159 3.69 -7.12 22.62
C GLU A 159 2.29 -6.94 23.24
N ALA A 160 1.80 -5.70 23.26
CA ALA A 160 0.47 -5.35 23.77
C ALA A 160 -0.67 -5.76 22.83
N SER A 161 -0.38 -6.13 21.58
CA SER A 161 -1.40 -6.44 20.58
C SER A 161 -2.14 -7.75 20.88
N LYS A 162 -3.27 -7.94 20.20
CA LYS A 162 -4.08 -9.17 20.22
C LYS A 162 -3.82 -10.07 19.01
N VAL A 163 -2.72 -9.88 18.29
CA VAL A 163 -2.37 -10.72 17.14
C VAL A 163 -2.13 -12.14 17.65
N LEU A 164 -2.89 -13.11 17.16
CA LEU A 164 -2.80 -14.53 17.57
C LEU A 164 -3.04 -14.78 19.08
N LYS A 165 -3.82 -13.92 19.74
CA LYS A 165 -4.36 -14.14 21.10
C LYS A 165 -5.85 -14.48 21.05
#